data_AF-A0A7J6TXF6-F1
#
_entry.id   AF-A0A7J6TXF6-F1
#
_cell.length_a   1.000
_cell.length_b   1.000
_cell.length_c   1.000
_cell.angle_alpha   90.00
_cell.angle_beta   90.00
_cell.angle_gamma   90.00
#
_symmetry.space_group_name_H-M   'P 1'
#
loop_
_entity.id
_entity.type
_entity.pdbx_description
1 polymer ?
#
loop_
_entity_poly.entity_id
_entity_poly.type
_entity_poly.pdbx_seq_one_letter_code
_entity_poly.pdbx_strand_id
1 'polypeptide(L)'
;MQNVRKPYDDEWHNVWKVSTLGLRDDDKAQRMLNSAAQLVIPIMKRRRWRVAHMMEFVPKSNRLLGLNVNRGLAVKIRLRRNKDPGHFLSYMDVLGTVLHELVHNSYGPHNATFYKCLDAIKAECEVLILGHPVSLDLINRRPHHPVAGATGATSATAATDTLVEFSPGVGRKQSTKKAARKPRIKRGRGRKLGGDKKAFAELPQRELAR
;
A
#
# COMPACT_ATOMS: atom_id res chain seq x y z
N MET A 1 1.62 35.62 -9.30
CA MET A 1 1.68 35.53 -7.83
C MET A 1 2.26 34.18 -7.45
N GLN A 2 3.54 34.14 -7.07
CA GLN A 2 4.20 32.90 -6.67
C GLN A 2 3.78 32.56 -5.23
N ASN A 3 3.23 31.37 -5.03
CA ASN A 3 2.78 30.90 -3.72
C ASN A 3 4.02 30.52 -2.89
N VAL A 4 4.54 31.47 -2.12
CA VAL A 4 5.67 31.23 -1.22
C VAL A 4 5.19 30.29 -0.10
N ARG A 5 5.63 29.03 -0.15
CA ARG A 5 5.36 28.05 0.91
C ARG A 5 5.95 28.57 2.22
N LYS A 6 5.12 28.76 3.25
CA LYS A 6 5.62 29.12 4.57
C LYS A 6 6.27 27.89 5.22
N PRO A 7 7.43 28.02 5.91
CA PRO A 7 8.16 26.88 6.48
C PRO A 7 7.36 26.04 7.49
N TYR A 8 6.32 26.61 8.13
CA TYR A 8 5.42 25.90 9.03
C TYR A 8 4.42 24.94 8.34
N ASP A 9 4.19 25.06 7.02
CA ASP A 9 3.24 24.19 6.31
C ASP A 9 3.77 22.76 6.15
N ASP A 10 5.09 22.55 6.27
CA ASP A 10 5.72 21.24 6.05
C ASP A 10 5.60 20.27 7.23
N GLU A 11 5.39 20.77 8.45
CA GLU A 11 5.22 19.95 9.66
C GLU A 11 3.76 19.54 9.90
N TRP A 12 2.79 20.30 9.37
CA TRP A 12 1.35 20.06 9.62
C TRP A 12 0.74 18.94 8.74
N HIS A 13 1.43 18.51 7.70
CA HIS A 13 0.90 17.53 6.76
C HIS A 13 1.66 16.22 6.89
N ASN A 14 1.36 15.52 7.99
CA ASN A 14 2.12 14.36 8.43
C ASN A 14 1.20 13.26 8.98
N VAL A 15 1.82 12.11 9.27
CA VAL A 15 1.29 11.05 10.12
C VAL A 15 1.97 11.17 11.49
N TRP A 16 1.27 11.64 12.53
CA TRP A 16 1.93 11.93 13.82
C TRP A 16 2.17 10.69 14.68
N LYS A 17 1.24 9.75 14.65
CA LYS A 17 1.34 8.51 15.43
C LYS A 17 1.12 7.30 14.54
N VAL A 18 1.95 6.30 14.73
CA VAL A 18 1.78 4.97 14.13
C VAL A 18 1.77 3.94 15.25
N SER A 19 0.78 3.05 15.30
CA SER A 19 0.77 1.95 16.27
C SER A 19 0.18 0.67 15.73
N THR A 20 0.64 -0.44 16.28
CA THR A 20 0.17 -1.81 15.99
C THR A 20 -0.64 -2.38 17.15
N LEU A 21 -1.14 -3.61 16.98
CA LEU A 21 -1.92 -4.30 18.01
C LEU A 21 -1.07 -5.11 19.01
N GLY A 22 0.25 -5.18 18.86
CA GLY A 22 1.11 -6.01 19.72
C GLY A 22 0.94 -7.51 19.48
N LEU A 23 0.49 -7.91 18.28
CA LEU A 23 0.25 -9.31 17.92
C LEU A 23 1.56 -9.99 17.50
N ARG A 24 1.52 -11.31 17.27
CA ARG A 24 2.67 -12.08 16.75
C ARG A 24 3.36 -11.37 15.58
N ASP A 25 4.70 -11.33 15.55
CA ASP A 25 5.48 -10.62 14.53
C ASP A 25 5.17 -9.10 14.48
N ASP A 26 4.94 -8.46 15.62
CA ASP A 26 4.55 -7.04 15.70
C ASP A 26 5.58 -6.11 15.04
N ASP A 27 6.87 -6.40 15.18
CA ASP A 27 7.93 -5.61 14.54
C ASP A 27 7.76 -5.53 13.01
N LYS A 28 7.24 -6.60 12.40
CA LYS A 28 6.94 -6.62 10.95
C LYS A 28 5.74 -5.74 10.64
N ALA A 29 4.70 -5.77 11.47
CA ALA A 29 3.55 -4.87 11.32
C ALA A 29 3.97 -3.41 11.47
N GLN A 30 4.78 -3.10 12.50
CA GLN A 30 5.24 -1.75 12.78
C GLN A 30 6.11 -1.21 11.65
N ARG A 31 7.07 -2.01 11.14
CA ARG A 31 7.87 -1.65 9.96
C ARG A 31 6.98 -1.40 8.74
N MET A 32 6.06 -2.31 8.44
CA MET A 32 5.17 -2.19 7.28
C MET A 32 4.35 -0.90 7.30
N LEU A 33 3.75 -0.59 8.46
CA LEU A 33 2.90 0.60 8.61
C LEU A 33 3.72 1.89 8.65
N ASN A 34 4.88 1.90 9.32
CA ASN A 34 5.81 3.04 9.30
C ASN A 34 6.32 3.35 7.90
N SER A 35 6.70 2.33 7.13
CA SER A 35 7.16 2.51 5.75
C SER A 35 6.06 3.08 4.86
N ALA A 36 4.83 2.57 4.99
CA ALA A 36 3.69 3.12 4.25
C ALA A 36 3.42 4.58 4.66
N ALA A 37 3.42 4.87 5.96
CA ALA A 37 3.21 6.22 6.49
C ALA A 37 4.25 7.22 5.98
N GLN A 38 5.54 6.87 6.01
CA GLN A 38 6.62 7.74 5.51
C GLN A 38 6.51 7.97 4.00
N LEU A 39 6.26 6.90 3.23
CA LEU A 39 6.18 6.96 1.78
C LEU A 39 5.07 7.91 1.29
N VAL A 40 3.95 8.02 2.01
CA VAL A 40 2.81 8.84 1.59
C VAL A 40 2.88 10.31 2.03
N ILE A 41 3.83 10.70 2.89
CA ILE A 41 3.97 12.10 3.36
C ILE A 41 4.06 13.10 2.19
N PRO A 42 4.87 12.88 1.12
CA PRO A 42 4.92 13.82 0.00
C PRO A 42 3.56 13.99 -0.71
N ILE A 43 2.77 12.92 -0.81
CA ILE A 43 1.41 12.95 -1.38
C ILE A 43 0.49 13.78 -0.49
N MET A 44 0.59 13.59 0.84
CA MET A 44 -0.20 14.31 1.83
C MET A 44 0.10 15.81 1.82
N LYS A 45 1.39 16.20 1.78
CA LYS A 45 1.83 17.60 1.70
C LYS A 45 1.24 18.35 0.51
N ARG A 46 1.26 17.75 -0.69
CA ARG A 46 0.67 18.36 -1.90
C ARG A 46 -0.83 18.64 -1.79
N ARG A 47 -1.53 17.88 -0.93
CA ARG A 47 -3.00 17.93 -0.78
C ARG A 47 -3.44 18.54 0.55
N ARG A 48 -2.51 18.99 1.37
CA ARG A 48 -2.75 19.48 2.73
C ARG A 48 -3.52 18.47 3.59
N TRP A 49 -3.21 17.19 3.41
CA TRP A 49 -3.79 16.10 4.20
C TRP A 49 -2.98 15.86 5.46
N ARG A 50 -3.68 15.39 6.49
CA ARG A 50 -3.10 15.15 7.80
C ARG A 50 -3.72 13.89 8.40
N VAL A 51 -2.92 13.10 9.12
CA VAL A 51 -3.38 11.89 9.81
C VAL A 51 -2.86 11.90 11.23
N ALA A 52 -3.72 12.13 12.22
CA ALA A 52 -3.27 12.17 13.62
C ALA A 52 -2.75 10.79 14.07
N HIS A 53 -3.44 9.72 13.68
CA HIS A 53 -3.06 8.36 14.05
C HIS A 53 -3.32 7.37 12.91
N MET A 54 -2.27 6.69 12.44
CA MET A 54 -2.39 5.52 11.57
C MET A 54 -2.17 4.26 12.39
N MET A 55 -3.09 3.30 12.34
CA MET A 55 -3.01 2.14 13.23
C MET A 55 -3.42 0.83 12.58
N GLU A 56 -2.87 -0.28 13.09
CA GLU A 56 -3.36 -1.61 12.76
C GLU A 56 -4.74 -1.88 13.38
N PHE A 57 -5.60 -2.59 12.65
CA PHE A 57 -6.82 -3.18 13.19
C PHE A 57 -7.16 -4.52 12.53
N VAL A 58 -7.97 -5.34 13.21
CA VAL A 58 -8.41 -6.66 12.73
C VAL A 58 -9.92 -6.77 12.90
N PRO A 59 -10.71 -6.13 12.01
CA PRO A 59 -12.17 -6.14 12.14
C PRO A 59 -12.73 -7.54 11.83
N LYS A 60 -13.88 -7.89 12.40
CA LYS A 60 -14.54 -9.20 12.15
C LYS A 60 -14.82 -9.47 10.67
N SER A 61 -15.16 -8.42 9.91
CA SER A 61 -15.39 -8.54 8.47
C SER A 61 -14.08 -8.67 7.68
N ASN A 62 -13.93 -9.76 6.92
CA ASN A 62 -12.81 -9.96 6.00
C ASN A 62 -12.77 -8.96 4.83
N ARG A 63 -13.88 -8.25 4.57
CA ARG A 63 -14.00 -7.30 3.46
C ARG A 63 -13.50 -5.90 3.84
N LEU A 64 -13.38 -5.61 5.13
CA LEU A 64 -12.91 -4.33 5.62
C LEU A 64 -11.38 -4.37 5.74
N LEU A 65 -10.70 -3.68 4.83
CA LEU A 65 -9.23 -3.60 4.81
C LEU A 65 -8.72 -2.27 5.37
N GLY A 66 -9.51 -1.20 5.24
CA GLY A 66 -9.18 0.11 5.75
C GLY A 66 -10.40 0.85 6.29
N LEU A 67 -10.15 1.83 7.16
CA LEU A 67 -11.16 2.77 7.65
C LEU A 67 -10.53 4.12 8.00
N ASN A 68 -11.00 5.18 7.36
CA ASN A 68 -10.72 6.55 7.76
C ASN A 68 -11.84 7.12 8.66
N VAL A 69 -11.48 7.47 9.90
CA VAL A 69 -12.34 8.11 10.88
C VAL A 69 -12.10 9.62 10.86
N ASN A 70 -13.18 10.39 10.70
CA ASN A 70 -13.19 11.85 10.79
C ASN A 70 -12.13 12.55 9.93
N ARG A 71 -11.96 12.10 8.68
CA ARG A 71 -11.07 12.73 7.68
C ARG A 71 -9.63 12.86 8.18
N GLY A 72 -9.09 11.77 8.72
CA GLY A 72 -7.70 11.67 9.15
C GLY A 72 -7.48 11.81 10.65
N LEU A 73 -8.54 11.77 11.49
CA LEU A 73 -8.33 11.63 12.93
C LEU A 73 -7.70 10.26 13.24
N ALA A 74 -8.26 9.19 12.66
CA ALA A 74 -7.66 7.87 12.72
C ALA A 74 -7.79 7.16 11.37
N VAL A 75 -6.70 6.57 10.89
CA VAL A 75 -6.67 5.73 9.68
C VAL A 75 -6.28 4.33 10.10
N LYS A 76 -7.25 3.41 10.06
CA LYS A 76 -7.10 2.03 10.51
C LYS A 76 -6.86 1.14 9.32
N ILE A 77 -5.81 0.34 9.37
CA ILE A 77 -5.34 -0.47 8.25
C ILE A 77 -5.18 -1.90 8.70
N ARG A 78 -5.74 -2.82 7.91
CA ARG A 78 -5.58 -4.25 8.11
C ARG A 78 -4.25 -4.66 7.54
N LEU A 79 -3.41 -5.27 8.38
CA LEU A 79 -2.12 -5.83 7.94
C LEU A 79 -2.16 -7.36 7.79
N ARG A 80 -3.13 -8.03 8.41
CA ARG A 80 -3.18 -9.49 8.57
C ARG A 80 -4.53 -10.07 8.16
N ARG A 81 -4.52 -11.37 7.83
CA ARG A 81 -5.74 -12.15 7.62
C ARG A 81 -6.42 -12.45 8.96
N ASN A 82 -7.76 -12.44 8.99
CA ASN A 82 -8.53 -12.63 10.22
C ASN A 82 -8.31 -13.99 10.90
N LYS A 83 -8.25 -15.07 10.11
CA LYS A 83 -8.17 -16.45 10.65
C LYS A 83 -6.73 -16.88 10.99
N ASP A 84 -5.75 -16.08 10.59
CA ASP A 84 -4.34 -16.37 10.78
C ASP A 84 -3.56 -15.07 10.97
N PRO A 85 -3.38 -14.62 12.23
CA PRO A 85 -2.62 -13.41 12.54
C PRO A 85 -1.15 -13.47 12.08
N GLY A 86 -0.57 -14.66 11.86
CA GLY A 86 0.77 -14.80 11.32
C GLY A 86 0.85 -14.49 9.81
N HIS A 87 -0.29 -14.49 9.11
CA HIS A 87 -0.34 -14.27 7.68
C HIS A 87 -0.65 -12.82 7.32
N PHE A 88 0.40 -12.11 6.90
CA PHE A 88 0.32 -10.71 6.46
C PHE A 88 -0.23 -10.58 5.04
N LEU A 89 -0.86 -9.45 4.77
CA LEU A 89 -1.11 -8.97 3.41
C LEU A 89 0.21 -8.53 2.76
N SER A 90 0.23 -8.46 1.43
CA SER A 90 1.40 -7.91 0.73
C SER A 90 1.54 -6.41 1.04
N TYR A 91 2.77 -5.90 1.04
CA TYR A 91 3.01 -4.48 1.29
C TYR A 91 2.27 -3.59 0.28
N MET A 92 2.22 -3.99 -0.99
CA MET A 92 1.53 -3.24 -2.04
C MET A 92 0.02 -3.21 -1.84
N ASP A 93 -0.60 -4.27 -1.33
CA ASP A 93 -2.03 -4.27 -0.99
C ASP A 93 -2.32 -3.34 0.20
N VAL A 94 -1.45 -3.35 1.21
CA VAL A 94 -1.53 -2.44 2.37
C VAL A 94 -1.39 -0.99 1.91
N LEU A 95 -0.39 -0.68 1.10
CA LEU A 95 -0.16 0.66 0.56
C LEU A 95 -1.34 1.13 -0.30
N GLY A 96 -1.88 0.26 -1.16
CA GLY A 96 -3.08 0.55 -1.94
C GLY A 96 -4.29 0.89 -1.06
N THR A 97 -4.40 0.25 0.11
CA THR A 97 -5.43 0.55 1.11
C THR A 97 -5.15 1.87 1.82
N VAL A 98 -3.92 2.16 2.23
CA VAL A 98 -3.53 3.46 2.81
C VAL A 98 -3.88 4.61 1.86
N LEU A 99 -3.51 4.50 0.58
CA LEU A 99 -3.85 5.51 -0.42
C LEU A 99 -5.36 5.70 -0.55
N HIS A 100 -6.15 4.62 -0.57
CA HIS A 100 -7.61 4.68 -0.58
C HIS A 100 -8.14 5.48 0.62
N GLU A 101 -7.70 5.13 1.83
CA GLU A 101 -8.15 5.80 3.05
C GLU A 101 -7.71 7.27 3.09
N LEU A 102 -6.55 7.64 2.54
CA LEU A 102 -6.14 9.04 2.48
C LEU A 102 -7.07 9.90 1.62
N VAL A 103 -7.64 9.36 0.52
CA VAL A 103 -8.62 10.10 -0.30
C VAL A 103 -9.85 10.48 0.53
N HIS A 104 -10.20 9.69 1.54
CA HIS A 104 -11.29 10.00 2.46
C HIS A 104 -11.07 11.25 3.33
N ASN A 105 -9.85 11.81 3.37
CA ASN A 105 -9.63 13.13 3.98
C ASN A 105 -10.37 14.27 3.25
N SER A 106 -10.64 14.09 1.95
CA SER A 106 -11.37 15.09 1.14
C SER A 106 -12.69 14.57 0.58
N TYR A 107 -12.79 13.28 0.26
CA TYR A 107 -13.94 12.72 -0.44
C TYR A 107 -14.57 11.56 0.34
N GLY A 108 -15.78 11.76 0.87
CA GLY A 108 -16.51 10.71 1.58
C GLY A 108 -17.01 9.59 0.65
N PRO A 109 -17.86 9.87 -0.35
CA PRO A 109 -18.45 8.84 -1.20
C PRO A 109 -17.49 8.33 -2.28
N HIS A 110 -17.58 7.04 -2.61
CA HIS A 110 -16.85 6.39 -3.72
C HIS A 110 -17.45 6.74 -5.08
N ASN A 111 -17.36 8.01 -5.47
CA ASN A 111 -17.84 8.54 -6.75
C ASN A 111 -16.68 8.73 -7.76
N ALA A 112 -16.98 9.28 -8.93
CA ALA A 112 -15.98 9.51 -9.98
C ALA A 112 -14.83 10.42 -9.51
N THR A 113 -15.11 11.44 -8.69
CA THR A 113 -14.07 12.35 -8.17
C THR A 113 -13.14 11.65 -7.19
N PHE A 114 -13.67 10.76 -6.34
CA PHE A 114 -12.88 9.91 -5.45
C PHE A 114 -11.88 9.06 -6.26
N TYR A 115 -12.37 8.33 -7.27
CA TYR A 115 -11.51 7.44 -8.06
C TYR A 115 -10.51 8.22 -8.92
N LYS A 116 -10.89 9.39 -9.45
CA LYS A 116 -9.94 10.27 -10.16
C LYS A 116 -8.81 10.72 -9.24
N CYS A 117 -9.11 11.07 -7.99
CA CYS A 117 -8.10 11.41 -7.00
C CYS A 117 -7.22 10.21 -6.64
N LEU A 118 -7.84 9.04 -6.42
CA LEU A 118 -7.14 7.80 -6.10
C LEU A 118 -6.15 7.39 -7.19
N ASP A 119 -6.57 7.44 -8.46
CA ASP A 119 -5.71 7.11 -9.59
C ASP A 119 -4.52 8.07 -9.68
N ALA A 120 -4.74 9.37 -9.46
CA ALA A 120 -3.66 10.37 -9.47
C ALA A 120 -2.62 10.10 -8.35
N ILE A 121 -3.07 9.83 -7.12
CA ILE A 121 -2.12 9.56 -6.01
C ILE A 121 -1.41 8.22 -6.15
N LYS A 122 -2.03 7.23 -6.82
CA LYS A 122 -1.37 5.95 -7.11
C LYS A 122 -0.20 6.15 -8.08
N ALA A 123 -0.42 6.89 -9.17
CA ALA A 123 0.65 7.22 -10.10
C ALA A 123 1.78 8.03 -9.41
N GLU A 124 1.43 8.99 -8.55
CA GLU A 124 2.44 9.71 -7.74
C GLU A 124 3.20 8.77 -6.80
N CYS A 125 2.51 7.78 -6.21
CA CYS A 125 3.12 6.82 -5.30
C CYS A 125 4.08 5.87 -6.01
N GLU A 126 3.75 5.41 -7.22
CA GLU A 126 4.63 4.59 -8.06
C GLU A 126 5.97 5.29 -8.33
N VAL A 127 5.92 6.59 -8.66
CA VAL A 127 7.14 7.40 -8.83
C VAL A 127 7.94 7.50 -7.52
N LEU A 128 7.26 7.70 -6.38
CA LEU A 128 7.93 7.74 -5.07
C LEU A 128 8.59 6.41 -4.72
N ILE A 129 7.97 5.28 -5.03
CA ILE A 129 8.53 3.94 -4.81
C ILE A 129 9.83 3.77 -5.59
N LEU A 130 9.90 4.25 -6.84
CA LEU A 130 11.12 4.16 -7.65
C LEU A 130 12.25 5.06 -7.12
N GLY A 131 11.91 6.20 -6.51
CA GLY A 131 12.88 7.14 -5.94
C GLY A 131 13.26 6.88 -4.47
N HIS A 132 12.65 5.90 -3.81
CA HIS A 132 12.86 5.66 -2.38
C HIS A 132 14.00 4.66 -2.15
N PRO A 133 15.09 5.00 -1.44
CA PRO A 133 16.21 4.08 -1.22
C PRO A 133 15.83 2.81 -0.43
N VAL A 134 14.72 2.86 0.34
CA VAL A 134 14.18 1.72 1.10
C VAL A 134 13.30 0.77 0.23
N SER A 135 13.11 1.08 -1.05
CA SER A 135 12.21 0.34 -1.94
C SER A 135 12.69 -1.10 -2.24
N LEU A 136 14.01 -1.35 -2.27
CA LEU A 136 14.53 -2.70 -2.50
C LEU A 136 14.35 -3.62 -1.28
N ASP A 137 14.52 -3.12 -0.05
CA ASP A 137 14.50 -3.95 1.16
C ASP A 137 13.08 -4.41 1.56
N LEU A 138 12.05 -3.61 1.27
CA LEU A 138 10.65 -3.99 1.55
C LEU A 138 10.03 -4.90 0.48
N ILE A 139 10.49 -4.82 -0.77
CA ILE A 139 9.90 -5.57 -1.89
C ILE A 139 10.52 -6.97 -2.03
N ASN A 140 11.82 -7.15 -1.73
CA ASN A 140 12.54 -8.38 -2.07
C ASN A 140 12.78 -9.38 -0.93
N ARG A 141 12.38 -9.12 0.31
CA ARG A 141 12.53 -10.15 1.37
C ARG A 141 11.50 -11.26 1.19
N ARG A 142 11.94 -12.37 0.57
CA ARG A 142 11.29 -13.68 0.67
C ARG A 142 11.09 -14.01 2.17
N PRO A 143 9.96 -14.62 2.56
CA PRO A 143 9.81 -15.07 3.95
C PRO A 143 10.91 -16.09 4.25
N HIS A 144 11.79 -15.76 5.19
CA HIS A 144 12.64 -16.75 5.84
C HIS A 144 11.73 -17.70 6.61
N HIS A 145 11.48 -18.87 6.02
CA HIS A 145 11.04 -20.03 6.79
C HIS A 145 12.24 -20.46 7.63
N PRO A 146 12.11 -20.64 8.96
CA PRO A 146 13.19 -21.25 9.71
C PRO A 146 13.32 -22.70 9.21
N VAL A 147 14.42 -22.99 8.52
CA VAL A 147 14.85 -24.36 8.27
C VAL A 147 15.56 -24.80 9.53
N ALA A 148 14.94 -25.73 10.26
CA ALA A 148 15.59 -26.44 11.36
C ALA A 148 16.78 -27.23 10.80
N GLY A 149 17.84 -27.33 11.61
CA GLY A 149 19.20 -27.59 11.16
C GLY A 149 19.44 -28.87 10.36
N ALA A 150 20.46 -28.81 9.52
CA ALA A 150 21.35 -29.93 9.26
C ALA A 150 22.74 -29.38 8.94
N THR A 151 23.67 -29.79 9.79
CA THR A 151 25.13 -29.64 9.73
C THR A 151 25.73 -30.20 8.46
N GLY A 152 26.80 -29.58 7.94
CA GLY A 152 27.80 -30.32 7.14
C GLY A 152 28.37 -29.59 5.92
N ALA A 153 29.50 -28.92 6.14
CA ALA A 153 30.73 -28.89 5.33
C ALA A 153 30.73 -28.47 3.83
N THR A 154 31.58 -27.47 3.55
CA THR A 154 32.55 -27.31 2.42
C THR A 154 32.02 -27.39 0.98
N SER A 155 32.36 -26.55 0.00
CA SER A 155 33.64 -25.92 -0.36
C SER A 155 33.43 -24.89 -1.49
N ALA A 156 34.42 -24.03 -1.66
CA ALA A 156 34.51 -22.88 -2.58
C ALA A 156 34.18 -23.14 -4.06
N THR A 157 33.69 -22.11 -4.76
CA THR A 157 34.33 -21.57 -5.98
C THR A 157 33.72 -20.22 -6.37
N ALA A 158 34.58 -19.36 -6.91
CA ALA A 158 34.34 -17.96 -7.24
C ALA A 158 33.61 -17.75 -8.57
N ALA A 159 32.99 -16.57 -8.67
CA ALA A 159 32.72 -15.77 -9.87
C ALA A 159 31.99 -16.43 -11.05
N THR A 160 30.85 -15.86 -11.44
CA THR A 160 30.83 -14.81 -12.47
C THR A 160 29.48 -14.11 -12.53
N ASP A 161 29.59 -12.81 -12.75
CA ASP A 161 28.56 -11.90 -13.22
C ASP A 161 28.00 -12.38 -14.56
N THR A 162 26.67 -12.47 -14.69
CA THR A 162 26.03 -12.56 -16.02
C THR A 162 24.68 -11.87 -15.99
N LEU A 163 24.71 -10.63 -16.46
CA LEU A 163 23.61 -9.88 -17.05
C LEU A 163 22.77 -10.79 -17.97
N VAL A 164 21.47 -10.95 -17.68
CA VAL A 164 20.54 -11.54 -18.66
C VAL A 164 19.94 -10.41 -19.48
N GLU A 165 20.58 -10.16 -20.61
CA GLU A 165 20.13 -9.31 -21.71
C GLU A 165 18.99 -10.00 -22.46
N PHE A 166 17.84 -9.32 -22.62
CA PHE A 166 16.76 -9.77 -23.49
C PHE A 166 16.67 -8.83 -24.69
N SER A 167 16.93 -9.36 -25.88
CA SER A 167 16.70 -8.69 -27.16
C SER A 167 16.53 -9.71 -28.30
N PRO A 168 15.91 -9.33 -29.44
CA PRO A 168 14.68 -9.97 -29.90
C PRO A 168 14.73 -10.61 -31.32
N GLY A 169 13.70 -11.40 -31.65
CA GLY A 169 13.33 -11.84 -33.03
C GLY A 169 13.71 -13.30 -33.35
N VAL A 170 13.04 -14.10 -34.21
CA VAL A 170 12.10 -13.89 -35.33
C VAL A 170 11.40 -15.24 -35.66
N GLY A 171 10.17 -15.21 -36.23
CA GLY A 171 9.66 -16.27 -37.14
C GLY A 171 8.22 -16.75 -36.93
N ARG A 172 7.18 -15.98 -37.31
CA ARG A 172 6.35 -16.03 -38.54
C ARG A 172 5.47 -17.28 -38.77
N LYS A 173 4.13 -17.09 -38.86
CA LYS A 173 3.26 -17.51 -39.99
C LYS A 173 1.91 -16.76 -40.01
N GLN A 174 1.45 -16.47 -41.24
CA GLN A 174 0.23 -15.76 -41.67
C GLN A 174 -1.06 -16.56 -41.32
N SER A 175 -2.33 -16.10 -41.36
CA SER A 175 -3.04 -15.04 -42.08
C SER A 175 -4.44 -14.81 -41.45
N THR A 176 -5.04 -13.64 -41.69
CA THR A 176 -6.43 -13.36 -42.15
C THR A 176 -7.00 -12.06 -41.58
N LYS A 177 -7.65 -11.30 -42.46
CA LYS A 177 -8.14 -9.92 -42.27
C LYS A 177 -9.32 -9.85 -41.29
N LYS A 178 -9.30 -8.92 -40.33
CA LYS A 178 -10.53 -8.32 -39.75
C LYS A 178 -10.25 -6.95 -39.12
N ALA A 179 -11.22 -6.05 -39.30
CA ALA A 179 -11.17 -4.61 -39.08
C ALA A 179 -10.67 -4.14 -37.71
N ALA A 180 -9.96 -3.00 -37.71
CA ALA A 180 -9.37 -2.36 -36.55
C ALA A 180 -10.42 -1.92 -35.53
N ARG A 181 -10.42 -2.55 -34.35
CA ARG A 181 -11.08 -2.05 -33.14
C ARG A 181 -10.00 -1.43 -32.25
N LYS A 182 -10.18 -0.16 -31.87
CA LYS A 182 -9.33 0.56 -30.89
C LYS A 182 -9.08 -0.32 -29.65
N PRO A 183 -7.85 -0.38 -29.12
CA PRO A 183 -7.57 -1.18 -27.93
C PRO A 183 -8.34 -0.61 -26.73
N ARG A 184 -9.30 -1.39 -26.21
CA ARG A 184 -9.91 -1.13 -24.90
C ARG A 184 -8.88 -1.46 -23.83
N ILE A 185 -8.26 -0.43 -23.27
CA ILE A 185 -7.55 -0.51 -22.00
C ILE A 185 -8.53 -1.06 -20.97
N LYS A 186 -8.35 -2.31 -20.56
CA LYS A 186 -9.10 -2.89 -19.43
C LYS A 186 -8.56 -2.24 -18.16
N ARG A 187 -9.15 -1.10 -17.76
CA ARG A 187 -9.01 -0.57 -16.40
C ARG A 187 -9.42 -1.68 -15.44
N GLY A 188 -8.47 -2.18 -14.64
CA GLY A 188 -8.73 -3.20 -13.64
C GLY A 188 -9.88 -2.75 -12.75
N ARG A 189 -10.90 -3.60 -12.58
CA ARG A 189 -11.95 -3.34 -11.60
C ARG A 189 -11.30 -3.43 -10.23
N GLY A 190 -10.97 -2.28 -9.65
CA GLY A 190 -10.42 -2.19 -8.30
C GLY A 190 -11.34 -2.94 -7.33
N ARG A 191 -10.78 -3.91 -6.59
CA ARG A 191 -11.47 -4.54 -5.47
C ARG A 191 -11.87 -3.44 -4.49
N LYS A 192 -13.09 -3.48 -3.96
CA LYS A 192 -13.55 -2.52 -2.95
C LYS A 192 -12.77 -2.77 -1.66
N LEU A 193 -11.85 -1.87 -1.31
CA LEU A 193 -10.93 -2.01 -0.16
C LEU A 193 -11.48 -1.35 1.13
N GLY A 194 -12.54 -0.53 1.02
CA GLY A 194 -13.19 0.16 2.13
C GLY A 194 -14.67 0.49 1.84
N GLY A 195 -15.43 0.85 2.88
CA GLY A 195 -16.83 1.31 2.76
C GLY A 195 -17.91 0.23 2.72
N ASP A 196 -17.71 -0.90 3.40
CA ASP A 196 -18.83 -1.75 3.77
C ASP A 196 -19.60 -1.09 4.92
N LYS A 197 -20.66 -0.33 4.58
CA LYS A 197 -21.46 0.43 5.55
C LYS A 197 -22.01 -0.47 6.66
N LYS A 198 -22.30 -1.75 6.37
CA LYS A 198 -22.74 -2.72 7.38
C LYS A 198 -21.61 -3.07 8.33
N ALA A 199 -20.44 -3.40 7.78
CA ALA A 199 -19.27 -3.70 8.60
C ALA A 199 -18.86 -2.51 9.48
N PHE A 200 -18.99 -1.27 9.00
CA PHE A 200 -18.77 -0.06 9.80
C PHE A 200 -19.78 0.07 10.95
N ALA A 201 -21.06 -0.11 10.68
CA ALA A 201 -22.12 -0.03 11.69
C ALA A 201 -21.99 -1.10 12.79
N GLU A 202 -21.38 -2.24 12.47
CA GLU A 202 -21.14 -3.36 13.39
C GLU A 202 -19.84 -3.23 14.21
N LEU A 203 -19.02 -2.19 13.97
CA LEU A 203 -17.82 -1.96 14.79
C LEU A 203 -18.24 -1.44 16.17
N PRO A 204 -17.79 -2.06 17.27
CA PRO A 204 -18.08 -1.56 18.60
C PRO A 204 -17.44 -0.18 18.80
N GLN A 205 -18.06 0.73 19.55
CA GLN A 205 -17.55 2.10 19.77
C GLN A 205 -16.08 2.15 20.23
N ARG A 206 -15.63 1.15 20.99
CA ARG A 206 -14.21 1.01 21.40
C ARG A 206 -13.24 0.88 20.22
N GLU A 207 -13.68 0.29 19.12
CA GLU A 207 -12.90 0.17 17.87
C GLU A 207 -12.99 1.43 17.02
N LEU A 208 -13.88 2.37 17.32
CA LEU A 208 -13.91 3.70 16.70
C LEU A 208 -13.09 4.72 17.51
N ALA A 209 -13.10 4.60 18.84
CA ALA A 209 -12.51 5.54 19.79
C ALA A 209 -11.00 5.36 20.08
N ARG A 210 -10.37 4.30 19.55
CA ARG A 210 -8.91 4.06 19.67
C ARG A 210 -8.16 4.49 18.43
#